data_AF-A0A8S2X5B6-F1
#
_entry.id   AF-A0A8S2X5B6-F1
#
_cell.length_a   1.000
_cell.length_b   1.000
_cell.length_c   1.000
_cell.angle_alpha   90.00
_cell.angle_beta   90.00
_cell.angle_gamma   90.00
#
_symmetry.space_group_name_H-M   'P 1'
#
loop_
_entity.id
_entity.type
_entity.pdbx_description
1 polymer ?
#
loop_
_entity_poly.entity_id
_entity_poly.type
_entity_poly.pdbx_seq_one_letter_code
_entity_poly.pdbx_strand_id
1 'polypeptide(L)' 'KAVNLGELYGQFNLTTNEWNDGILSRIMRQVCAG' A
#
# COMPACT_ATOMS: atom_id res chain seq x y z
N LYS A 1 -16.08 0.16 -9.31
CA LYS A 1 -15.31 -0.90 -8.60
C LYS A 1 -14.80 -0.27 -7.31
N ALA A 2 -15.13 -0.83 -6.15
CA ALA A 2 -14.61 -0.33 -4.88
C ALA A 2 -13.26 -1.00 -4.59
N VAL A 3 -12.28 -0.22 -4.13
CA VAL A 3 -10.98 -0.72 -3.68
C VAL A 3 -11.11 -1.11 -2.20
N ASN A 4 -10.46 -2.19 -1.78
CA ASN A 4 -10.48 -2.54 -0.36
C ASN A 4 -9.48 -1.67 0.44
N LEU A 5 -9.66 -1.56 1.76
CA LEU A 5 -8.81 -0.74 2.62
C LEU A 5 -7.33 -1.19 2.60
N GLY A 6 -7.07 -2.50 2.50
CA GLY A 6 -5.71 -3.05 2.41
C GLY A 6 -5.02 -2.73 1.09
N GLU A 7 -5.75 -2.68 -0.02
CA GLU A 7 -5.24 -2.24 -1.32
C GLU A 7 -4.97 -0.72 -1.34
N LEU A 8 -5.81 0.07 -0.66
CA LEU A 8 -5.64 1.53 -0.61
C LEU A 8 -4.46 1.94 0.28
N TYR A 9 -4.40 1.43 1.52
CA TYR A 9 -3.42 1.85 2.53
C TYR A 9 -2.23 0.90 2.70
N GLY A 10 -2.35 -0.35 2.24
CA GLY A 10 -1.40 -1.42 2.53
C GLY A 10 -1.91 -2.35 3.63
N GLN A 11 -1.34 -3.55 3.69
CA GLN A 11 -1.71 -4.56 4.67
C GLN A 11 -0.50 -5.40 5.06
N PHE A 12 -0.48 -5.86 6.31
CA PHE A 12 0.54 -6.79 6.78
C PHE A 12 0.17 -8.22 6.40
N ASN A 13 1.10 -8.94 5.78
CA ASN A 13 0.92 -10.34 5.42
C ASN A 13 1.56 -11.23 6.49
N LEU A 14 0.72 -11.87 7.31
CA LEU A 14 1.15 -12.79 8.38
C LEU A 14 1.83 -14.06 7.86
N THR A 15 1.56 -14.47 6.62
CA THR A 15 2.16 -15.67 6.03
C THR A 15 3.61 -15.45 5.64
N THR A 16 3.93 -14.25 5.12
CA THR A 16 5.30 -13.89 4.72
C THR A 16 6.03 -13.05 5.77
N ASN A 17 5.32 -12.56 6.79
CA ASN A 17 5.79 -11.57 7.76
C ASN A 17 6.29 -10.27 7.10
N GLU A 18 5.69 -9.89 5.98
CA GLU A 18 6.06 -8.70 5.22
C GLU A 18 4.92 -7.69 5.15
N TRP A 19 5.30 -6.43 5.04
CA TRP A 19 4.37 -5.34 4.75
C TRP A 19 4.13 -5.24 3.24
N ASN A 20 2.88 -5.26 2.81
CA ASN A 20 2.51 -5.02 1.42
C ASN A 20 2.03 -3.58 1.22
N ASP A 21 2.70 -2.85 0.34
CA ASP A 21 2.41 -1.45 0.07
C ASP A 21 1.11 -1.25 -0.71
N GLY A 22 0.25 -0.36 -0.20
CA GLY A 22 -0.96 0.07 -0.87
C GLY A 22 -0.74 1.14 -1.95
N ILE A 23 -1.83 1.48 -2.63
CA ILE A 23 -1.88 2.51 -3.67
C ILE A 23 -1.41 3.87 -3.13
N LEU A 24 -1.87 4.28 -1.94
CA LEU A 24 -1.49 5.56 -1.35
C LEU A 24 0.02 5.62 -1.06
N SER A 25 0.60 4.55 -0.53
CA SER A 25 2.05 4.46 -0.24
C SER A 25 2.91 4.58 -1.49
N ARG A 26 2.40 4.14 -2.66
CA ARG A 26 3.08 4.32 -3.95
C ARG A 26 2.99 5.77 -4.44
N ILE A 27 1.80 6.37 -4.37
CA ILE A 27 1.58 7.77 -4.77
C ILE A 27 2.44 8.70 -3.93
N MET A 28 2.47 8.52 -2.61
CA MET A 28 3.29 9.36 -1.72
C MET A 28 4.77 9.32 -2.08
N ARG A 29 5.31 8.14 -2.41
CA ARG A 29 6.70 8.03 -2.87
C ARG A 29 6.95 8.76 -4.19
N GLN A 30 5.99 8.71 -5.12
CA GLN A 30 6.10 9.46 -6.38
C GLN A 30 6.06 10.97 -6.15
N VAL A 31 5.20 11.45 -5.24
CA VAL A 31 5.08 12.87 -4.91
C VAL A 31 6.34 13.38 -4.20
N CYS A 32 6.89 12.62 -3.26
CA CYS A 32 8.10 12.99 -2.52
C CYS A 32 9.41 12.84 -3.30
N ALA A 33 9.38 12.18 -4.46
CA ALA A 33 10.56 12.00 -5.32
C ALA A 33 10.75 13.12 -6.36
N GLY A 34 9.79 14.04 -6.49
CA GLY A 34 9.88 15.26 -7.30
C GLY A 34 10.38 16.46 -6.49
#